data_AF-A0A9E5FHV3-F1
#
_entry.id   AF-A0A9E5FHV3-F1
#
_cell.length_a   1.000
_cell.length_b   1.000
_cell.length_c   1.000
_cell.angle_alpha   90.00
_cell.angle_beta   90.00
_cell.angle_gamma   90.00
#
_symmetry.space_group_name_H-M   'P 1'
#
loop_
_entity.id
_entity.type
_entity.pdbx_description
1 polymer ?
#
loop_
_entity_poly.entity_id
_entity_poly.type
_entity_poly.pdbx_seq_one_letter_code
_entity_poly.pdbx_strand_id
1 'polypeptide(L)'
;HDEAIRLVLARVLAAPSFLYRLENPVAGTKSGSVSGIEQATRLSYFLWSSAPDKELMDLATAGKLADPAVLASQARRMLADPRASRLSAEFGLQWLHLYAFEKTDEKSPRHFPSFGALKGAMREETVLFLNDIVTRDRSILDLIDADYTYLNGDLAKHYGIPGVDGLAWRRVEGTRKHGRGGILTLAATLSQQSGASRTSPVLRGNWVSEVLLGEKLPKPPKNVPQLPEDESETAGLTVRQLVEKHAADPRCAVCHQRIDPIGYSLEGYDAIGRLRTRDLANRAIDTHAKLKDGTELDGLDGLRRLLTATRRDAFVRQFCRKLLGYALGRGTQLADEPLLDRMVKRLEANGYRIGEAVAEIVTSQPFREIRGRDVPSDN
;
A
#
# COMPACT_ATOMS: atom_id res chain seq x y z
N HIS A 1 22.84 10.95 -41.76
CA HIS A 1 21.88 9.92 -41.32
C HIS A 1 21.35 10.18 -39.91
N ASP A 2 22.16 10.74 -39.01
CA ASP A 2 21.81 11.01 -37.60
C ASP A 2 20.56 11.88 -37.42
N GLU A 3 20.39 12.92 -38.24
CA GLU A 3 19.21 13.79 -38.18
C GLU A 3 17.92 13.03 -38.53
N ALA A 4 17.96 12.18 -39.56
CA ALA A 4 16.82 11.34 -39.94
C ALA A 4 16.49 10.32 -38.83
N ILE A 5 17.49 9.68 -38.22
CA ILE A 5 17.29 8.75 -37.10
C ILE A 5 16.68 9.49 -35.90
N ARG A 6 17.21 10.68 -35.57
CA ARG A 6 16.69 11.50 -34.47
C ARG A 6 15.23 11.91 -34.70
N LEU A 7 14.87 12.33 -35.92
CA LEU A 7 13.50 12.69 -36.26
C LEU A 7 12.54 11.49 -36.20
N VAL A 8 12.97 10.32 -36.66
CA VAL A 8 12.18 9.09 -36.56
C VAL A 8 11.94 8.72 -35.10
N LEU A 9 12.99 8.71 -34.27
CA LEU A 9 12.86 8.43 -32.84
C LEU A 9 11.97 9.46 -32.14
N ALA A 10 12.16 10.75 -32.42
CA ALA A 10 11.31 11.80 -31.86
C ALA A 10 9.84 11.61 -32.26
N ARG A 11 9.57 11.23 -33.51
CA ARG A 11 8.21 10.96 -33.98
C ARG A 11 7.59 9.74 -33.30
N VAL A 12 8.35 8.67 -33.12
CA VAL A 12 7.88 7.46 -32.40
C VAL A 12 7.60 7.77 -30.94
N LEU A 13 8.54 8.42 -30.24
CA LEU A 13 8.43 8.71 -28.81
C LEU A 13 7.33 9.75 -28.49
N ALA A 14 7.01 10.63 -29.44
CA ALA A 14 5.92 11.60 -29.31
C ALA A 14 4.59 11.12 -29.92
N ALA A 15 4.53 9.90 -30.48
CA ALA A 15 3.31 9.38 -31.07
C ALA A 15 2.28 9.06 -29.95
N PRO A 16 0.98 9.38 -30.13
CA PRO A 16 -0.05 9.02 -29.16
C PRO A 16 -0.10 7.52 -28.86
N SER A 17 0.15 6.66 -29.84
CA SER A 17 0.21 5.20 -29.65
C SER A 17 1.40 4.72 -28.82
N PHE A 18 2.45 5.55 -28.68
CA PHE A 18 3.57 5.27 -27.78
C PHE A 18 3.29 5.78 -26.36
N LEU A 19 2.68 6.96 -26.26
CA LEU A 19 2.39 7.63 -24.99
C LEU A 19 1.16 7.05 -24.26
N TYR A 20 0.19 6.52 -25.01
CA TYR A 20 -1.06 6.02 -24.48
C TYR A 20 -1.31 4.57 -24.91
N ARG A 21 -1.92 3.81 -24.01
CA ARG A 21 -2.50 2.49 -24.31
C ARG A 21 -3.90 2.73 -24.88
N LEU A 22 -3.97 2.93 -26.19
CA LEU A 22 -5.23 3.16 -26.89
C LEU A 22 -5.97 1.85 -27.10
N GLU A 23 -7.29 1.90 -26.91
CA GLU A 23 -8.19 0.77 -27.12
C GLU A 23 -9.30 1.18 -28.07
N ASN A 24 -9.79 0.24 -28.87
CA ASN A 24 -10.78 0.50 -29.90
C ASN A 24 -12.17 0.12 -29.39
N PRO A 25 -13.02 1.09 -28.99
CA PRO A 25 -14.35 0.79 -28.51
C PRO A 25 -15.24 0.28 -29.65
N VAL A 26 -16.12 -0.67 -29.31
CA VAL A 26 -17.18 -1.12 -30.23
C VAL A 26 -18.17 0.02 -30.52
N ALA A 27 -18.80 -0.02 -31.69
CA ALA A 27 -19.86 0.91 -32.04
C ALA A 27 -21.08 0.75 -31.12
N GLY A 28 -21.82 1.84 -30.89
CA GLY A 28 -23.00 1.87 -30.03
C GLY A 28 -22.71 2.30 -28.60
N THR A 29 -23.75 2.20 -27.77
CA THR A 29 -23.74 2.65 -26.37
C THR A 29 -23.47 1.53 -25.35
N LYS A 30 -23.34 0.29 -25.81
CA LYS A 30 -23.07 -0.86 -24.95
C LYS A 30 -21.57 -1.06 -24.80
N SER A 31 -21.12 -1.56 -23.65
CA SER A 31 -19.75 -2.04 -23.52
C SER A 31 -19.50 -3.21 -24.47
N GLY A 32 -18.26 -3.38 -24.89
CA GLY A 32 -17.83 -4.48 -25.73
C GLY A 32 -16.45 -4.97 -25.33
N SER A 33 -16.16 -6.22 -25.68
CA SER A 33 -14.88 -6.86 -25.37
C SER A 33 -13.73 -6.13 -26.05
N VAL A 34 -12.62 -5.98 -25.31
CA VAL A 34 -11.36 -5.58 -25.91
C VAL A 34 -10.79 -6.70 -26.77
N SER A 35 -9.97 -6.36 -27.76
CA SER A 35 -9.26 -7.34 -28.57
C SER A 35 -8.26 -8.16 -27.74
N GLY A 36 -7.82 -9.31 -28.26
CA GLY A 36 -6.81 -10.13 -27.58
C GLY A 36 -5.52 -9.36 -27.28
N ILE A 37 -5.09 -8.47 -28.18
CA ILE A 37 -3.87 -7.67 -28.02
C ILE A 37 -4.04 -6.60 -26.93
N GLU A 38 -5.19 -5.93 -26.89
CA GLU A 38 -5.53 -4.99 -25.83
C GLU A 38 -5.63 -5.74 -24.48
N GLN A 39 -6.21 -6.95 -24.45
CA GLN A 39 -6.28 -7.79 -23.26
C GLN A 39 -4.90 -8.19 -22.72
N ALA A 40 -3.98 -8.60 -23.60
CA ALA A 40 -2.58 -8.88 -23.25
C ALA A 40 -1.87 -7.63 -22.72
N THR A 41 -2.14 -6.47 -23.32
CA THR A 41 -1.58 -5.18 -22.89
C THR A 41 -2.10 -4.80 -21.51
N ARG A 42 -3.42 -4.90 -21.25
CA ARG A 42 -4.00 -4.67 -19.92
C ARG A 42 -3.34 -5.55 -18.87
N LEU A 43 -3.22 -6.85 -19.14
CA LEU A 43 -2.66 -7.82 -18.18
C LEU A 43 -1.17 -7.56 -17.87
N SER A 44 -0.37 -7.32 -18.92
CA SER A 44 1.07 -7.08 -18.77
C SER A 44 1.39 -5.76 -18.08
N TYR A 45 0.67 -4.68 -18.36
CA TYR A 45 0.90 -3.41 -17.66
C TYR A 45 0.34 -3.41 -16.24
N PHE A 46 -0.74 -4.16 -15.98
CA PHE A 46 -1.22 -4.35 -14.63
C PHE A 46 -0.19 -5.09 -13.76
N LEU A 47 0.35 -6.22 -14.23
CA LEU A 47 1.18 -7.10 -13.38
C LEU A 47 2.69 -6.82 -13.47
N TRP A 48 3.18 -6.35 -14.63
CA TRP A 48 4.61 -6.17 -14.89
C TRP A 48 4.99 -4.75 -15.29
N SER A 49 4.04 -3.82 -15.39
CA SER A 49 4.28 -2.43 -15.83
C SER A 49 5.18 -2.36 -17.08
N SER A 50 4.98 -3.31 -18.01
CA SER A 50 5.85 -3.53 -19.17
C SER A 50 5.09 -4.25 -20.27
N ALA A 51 5.70 -4.35 -21.45
CA ALA A 51 5.10 -5.01 -22.60
C ALA A 51 4.81 -6.50 -22.33
N PRO A 52 3.78 -7.08 -22.97
CA PRO A 52 3.48 -8.50 -22.88
C PRO A 52 4.64 -9.33 -23.43
N ASP A 53 4.85 -10.51 -22.84
CA ASP A 53 5.84 -11.45 -23.37
C ASP A 53 5.30 -12.22 -24.57
N LYS A 54 6.19 -13.00 -25.21
CA LYS A 54 5.86 -13.74 -26.41
C LYS A 54 4.68 -14.71 -26.20
N GLU A 55 4.67 -15.45 -25.09
CA GLU A 55 3.59 -16.40 -24.78
C GLU A 55 2.24 -15.69 -24.70
N LEU A 56 2.16 -14.57 -23.96
CA LEU A 56 0.93 -13.81 -23.82
C LEU A 56 0.47 -13.21 -25.17
N MET A 57 1.41 -12.76 -26.00
CA MET A 57 1.12 -12.26 -27.36
C MET A 57 0.66 -13.37 -28.31
N ASP A 58 1.26 -14.55 -28.27
CA ASP A 58 0.84 -15.68 -29.10
C ASP A 58 -0.61 -16.11 -28.74
N LEU A 59 -0.94 -16.14 -27.44
CA LEU A 59 -2.31 -16.42 -26.97
C LEU A 59 -3.30 -15.33 -27.40
N ALA A 60 -2.87 -14.07 -27.38
CA ALA A 60 -3.66 -12.93 -27.84
C ALA A 60 -3.99 -13.03 -29.33
N THR A 61 -2.99 -13.28 -30.17
CA THR A 61 -3.16 -13.44 -31.62
C THR A 61 -4.00 -14.66 -31.96
N ALA A 62 -3.90 -15.74 -31.19
CA ALA A 62 -4.72 -16.94 -31.35
C ALA A 62 -6.16 -16.80 -30.82
N GLY A 63 -6.55 -15.64 -30.26
CA GLY A 63 -7.88 -15.40 -29.70
C GLY A 63 -8.17 -16.15 -28.39
N LYS A 64 -7.16 -16.81 -27.80
CA LYS A 64 -7.33 -17.65 -26.61
C LYS A 64 -7.55 -16.84 -25.33
N LEU A 65 -7.13 -15.57 -25.30
CA LEU A 65 -7.35 -14.68 -24.15
C LEU A 65 -8.83 -14.26 -23.97
N ALA A 66 -9.73 -14.63 -24.88
CA ALA A 66 -11.16 -14.47 -24.65
C ALA A 66 -11.71 -15.42 -23.57
N ASP A 67 -11.04 -16.55 -23.34
CA ASP A 67 -11.38 -17.54 -22.33
C ASP A 67 -10.93 -17.08 -20.93
N PRO A 68 -11.86 -16.88 -19.96
CA PRO A 68 -11.52 -16.51 -18.59
C PRO A 68 -10.56 -17.47 -17.90
N ALA A 69 -10.60 -18.77 -18.21
CA ALA A 69 -9.71 -19.76 -17.61
C ALA A 69 -8.27 -19.56 -18.09
N VAL A 70 -8.07 -19.24 -19.37
CA VAL A 70 -6.75 -18.91 -19.94
C VAL A 70 -6.22 -17.61 -19.32
N LEU A 71 -7.07 -16.58 -19.16
CA LEU A 71 -6.68 -15.33 -18.50
C LEU A 71 -6.23 -15.55 -17.06
N ALA A 72 -7.00 -16.28 -16.27
CA ALA A 72 -6.66 -16.58 -14.88
C ALA A 72 -5.36 -17.38 -14.78
N SER A 73 -5.14 -18.34 -15.69
CA SER A 73 -3.89 -19.11 -15.76
C SER A 73 -2.68 -18.23 -16.06
N GLN A 74 -2.80 -17.35 -17.08
CA GLN A 74 -1.73 -16.41 -17.43
C GLN A 74 -1.46 -15.41 -16.31
N ALA A 75 -2.47 -14.90 -15.64
CA ALA A 75 -2.27 -14.02 -14.49
C ALA A 75 -1.47 -14.70 -13.37
N ARG A 76 -1.77 -15.96 -13.03
CA ARG A 76 -1.00 -16.72 -12.03
C ARG A 76 0.45 -16.96 -12.45
N ARG A 77 0.68 -17.34 -13.72
CA ARG A 77 2.03 -17.46 -14.30
C ARG A 77 2.81 -16.15 -14.14
N MET A 78 2.17 -15.03 -14.48
CA MET A 78 2.80 -13.72 -14.46
C MET A 78 3.09 -13.21 -13.04
N LEU A 79 2.24 -13.54 -12.06
CA LEU A 79 2.50 -13.24 -10.65
C LEU A 79 3.70 -14.02 -10.08
N ALA A 80 3.98 -15.21 -10.59
CA ALA A 80 5.14 -16.01 -10.19
C ALA A 80 6.45 -15.60 -10.89
N ASP A 81 6.38 -14.77 -11.94
CA ASP A 81 7.54 -14.28 -12.68
C ASP A 81 8.27 -13.17 -11.89
N PRO A 82 9.62 -13.11 -11.90
CA PRO A 82 10.38 -12.06 -11.20
C PRO A 82 9.96 -10.62 -11.56
N ARG A 83 9.41 -10.39 -12.76
CA ARG A 83 8.88 -9.07 -13.17
C ARG A 83 7.68 -8.61 -12.34
N ALA A 84 6.99 -9.50 -11.63
CA ALA A 84 5.90 -9.16 -10.71
C ALA A 84 6.33 -8.27 -9.54
N SER A 85 7.63 -8.20 -9.24
CA SER A 85 8.20 -7.21 -8.32
C SER A 85 7.81 -5.77 -8.66
N ARG A 86 7.51 -5.47 -9.93
CA ARG A 86 7.02 -4.17 -10.38
C ARG A 86 5.60 -3.88 -9.88
N LEU A 87 4.72 -4.88 -9.76
CA LEU A 87 3.42 -4.68 -9.11
C LEU A 87 3.62 -4.25 -7.65
N SER A 88 4.57 -4.86 -6.94
CA SER A 88 4.89 -4.50 -5.55
C SER A 88 5.48 -3.09 -5.44
N ALA A 89 6.38 -2.70 -6.35
CA ALA A 89 6.99 -1.37 -6.35
C ALA A 89 6.00 -0.26 -6.80
N GLU A 90 5.25 -0.48 -7.87
CA GLU A 90 4.37 0.51 -8.47
C GLU A 90 3.04 0.62 -7.71
N PHE A 91 2.29 -0.47 -7.61
CA PHE A 91 1.02 -0.45 -6.88
C PHE A 91 1.25 -0.39 -5.37
N GLY A 92 2.10 -1.27 -4.84
CA GLY A 92 2.27 -1.43 -3.40
C GLY A 92 2.76 -0.15 -2.71
N LEU A 93 3.84 0.46 -3.22
CA LEU A 93 4.33 1.71 -2.64
C LEU A 93 3.39 2.89 -2.90
N GLN A 94 2.69 2.95 -4.05
CA GLN A 94 1.71 4.00 -4.29
C GLN A 94 0.53 3.89 -3.32
N TRP A 95 -0.03 2.70 -3.12
CA TRP A 95 -1.13 2.47 -2.21
C TRP A 95 -0.77 2.86 -0.77
N LEU A 96 0.42 2.47 -0.30
CA LEU A 96 0.88 2.76 1.06
C LEU A 96 1.40 4.19 1.24
N HIS A 97 1.41 5.02 0.19
CA HIS A 97 1.97 6.38 0.15
C HIS A 97 3.49 6.42 0.40
N LEU A 98 4.23 5.43 -0.10
CA LEU A 98 5.67 5.25 0.05
C LEU A 98 6.44 5.40 -1.28
N TYR A 99 5.78 5.71 -2.39
CA TYR A 99 6.41 5.77 -3.71
C TYR A 99 7.60 6.74 -3.78
N ALA A 100 7.46 7.90 -3.14
CA ALA A 100 8.51 8.93 -3.07
C ALA A 100 9.31 8.93 -1.76
N PHE A 101 9.26 7.85 -0.97
CA PHE A 101 9.83 7.79 0.38
C PHE A 101 11.32 8.16 0.45
N GLU A 102 12.11 7.80 -0.56
CA GLU A 102 13.54 8.14 -0.61
C GLU A 102 13.81 9.65 -0.70
N LYS A 103 12.83 10.43 -1.17
CA LYS A 103 12.88 11.90 -1.24
C LYS A 103 12.46 12.57 0.08
N THR A 104 12.05 11.79 1.08
CA THR A 104 11.71 12.33 2.40
C THR A 104 13.00 12.74 3.12
N ASP A 105 13.23 14.05 3.25
CA ASP A 105 14.37 14.62 4.00
C ASP A 105 13.93 15.25 5.34
N GLU A 106 12.71 14.95 5.76
CA GLU A 106 12.07 15.64 6.88
C GLU A 106 12.57 15.20 8.25
N LYS A 107 13.42 14.17 8.40
CA LYS A 107 13.85 13.70 9.72
C LYS A 107 15.04 14.48 10.25
N SER A 108 14.96 14.89 11.52
CA SER A 108 16.01 15.65 12.21
C SER A 108 17.32 14.86 12.25
N PRO A 109 18.39 15.34 11.59
CA PRO A 109 19.71 14.69 11.66
C PRO A 109 20.31 14.71 13.07
N ARG A 110 19.87 15.67 13.91
CA ARG A 110 20.27 15.77 15.31
C ARG A 110 19.78 14.57 16.12
N HIS A 111 18.52 14.18 15.95
CA HIS A 111 17.91 13.08 16.70
C HIS A 111 18.03 11.73 16.01
N PHE A 112 18.08 11.73 14.68
CA PHE A 112 18.02 10.55 13.82
C PHE A 112 19.15 10.53 12.76
N PRO A 113 20.42 10.59 13.15
CA PRO A 113 21.55 10.72 12.21
C PRO A 113 21.68 9.55 11.23
N SER A 114 21.17 8.36 11.57
CA SER A 114 21.21 7.18 10.70
C SER A 114 20.13 7.17 9.60
N PHE A 115 19.09 8.02 9.69
CA PHE A 115 17.92 7.93 8.82
C PHE A 115 18.28 8.07 7.34
N GLY A 116 19.11 9.06 7.00
CA GLY A 116 19.49 9.35 5.62
C GLY A 116 20.11 8.14 4.91
N ALA A 117 20.99 7.40 5.60
CA ALA A 117 21.63 6.20 5.06
C ALA A 117 20.68 5.00 4.96
N LEU A 118 19.62 4.96 5.77
CA LEU A 118 18.69 3.83 5.82
C LEU A 118 17.51 3.93 4.84
N LYS A 119 17.25 5.10 4.24
CA LYS A 119 16.05 5.32 3.41
C LYS A 119 15.89 4.29 2.29
N GLY A 120 16.97 4.03 1.55
CA GLY A 120 16.96 3.03 0.47
C GLY A 120 16.68 1.62 1.00
N ALA A 121 17.30 1.23 2.13
CA ALA A 121 17.05 -0.07 2.75
C ALA A 121 15.60 -0.21 3.25
N MET A 122 15.03 0.83 3.87
CA MET A 122 13.63 0.80 4.32
C MET A 122 12.64 0.66 3.16
N ARG A 123 12.91 1.35 2.04
CA ARG A 123 12.10 1.23 0.82
C ARG A 123 12.24 -0.17 0.22
N GLU A 124 13.45 -0.69 0.13
CA GLU A 124 13.72 -2.01 -0.44
C GLU A 124 13.12 -3.15 0.39
N GLU A 125 13.20 -3.08 1.72
CA GLU A 125 12.46 -4.00 2.61
C GLU A 125 10.98 -4.03 2.27
N THR A 126 10.37 -2.84 2.10
CA THR A 126 8.94 -2.72 1.79
C THR A 126 8.61 -3.42 0.46
N VAL A 127 9.42 -3.20 -0.58
CA VAL A 127 9.23 -3.84 -1.89
C VAL A 127 9.40 -5.35 -1.78
N LEU A 128 10.45 -5.83 -1.13
CA LEU A 128 10.70 -7.27 -0.96
C LEU A 128 9.60 -7.97 -0.15
N PHE A 129 9.12 -7.32 0.91
CA PHE A 129 8.02 -7.81 1.73
C PHE A 129 6.73 -7.95 0.91
N LEU A 130 6.35 -6.91 0.16
CA LEU A 130 5.17 -6.94 -0.71
C LEU A 130 5.32 -7.93 -1.87
N ASN A 131 6.53 -8.05 -2.43
CA ASN A 131 6.84 -9.01 -3.49
C ASN A 131 6.75 -10.45 -3.01
N ASP A 132 7.05 -10.73 -1.73
CA ASP A 132 6.84 -12.05 -1.14
C ASP A 132 5.38 -12.47 -1.16
N ILE A 133 4.49 -11.53 -0.84
CA ILE A 133 3.05 -11.78 -0.81
C ILE A 133 2.55 -12.06 -2.22
N VAL A 134 2.99 -11.28 -3.21
CA VAL A 134 2.64 -11.45 -4.62
C VAL A 134 3.16 -12.77 -5.19
N THR A 135 4.47 -12.99 -5.15
CA THR A 135 5.13 -14.10 -5.87
C THR A 135 4.92 -15.47 -5.23
N ARG A 136 4.64 -15.52 -3.92
CA ARG A 136 4.32 -16.76 -3.21
C ARG A 136 2.82 -16.95 -2.97
N ASP A 137 2.00 -16.14 -3.64
CA ASP A 137 0.55 -16.15 -3.52
C ASP A 137 0.10 -16.22 -2.05
N ARG A 138 0.61 -15.33 -1.19
CA ARG A 138 0.27 -15.34 0.24
C ARG A 138 -1.10 -14.72 0.49
N SER A 139 -1.59 -14.95 1.71
CA SER A 139 -2.76 -14.25 2.22
C SER A 139 -2.47 -12.74 2.26
N ILE A 140 -3.39 -11.91 1.77
CA ILE A 140 -3.27 -10.45 1.92
C ILE A 140 -3.35 -10.01 3.39
N LEU A 141 -3.81 -10.87 4.29
CA LEU A 141 -3.80 -10.60 5.73
C LEU A 141 -2.38 -10.62 6.31
N ASP A 142 -1.41 -11.25 5.63
CA ASP A 142 0.02 -11.16 5.99
C ASP A 142 0.53 -9.71 5.93
N LEU A 143 -0.13 -8.83 5.16
CA LEU A 143 0.17 -7.39 5.19
C LEU A 143 0.03 -6.82 6.61
N ILE A 144 -0.84 -7.35 7.45
CA ILE A 144 -1.04 -6.89 8.83
C ILE A 144 -0.25 -7.75 9.82
N ASP A 145 -0.34 -9.07 9.65
CA ASP A 145 0.04 -10.05 10.67
C ASP A 145 1.15 -10.99 10.20
N ALA A 146 2.04 -10.59 9.29
CA ALA A 146 3.22 -11.40 8.99
C ALA A 146 4.13 -11.57 10.23
N ASP A 147 4.77 -12.74 10.36
CA ASP A 147 5.85 -13.00 11.32
C ASP A 147 7.22 -13.06 10.64
N TYR A 148 7.40 -12.24 9.61
CA TYR A 148 8.65 -12.15 8.86
C TYR A 148 8.86 -10.74 8.30
N THR A 149 10.11 -10.46 7.95
CA THR A 149 10.47 -9.33 7.09
C THR A 149 11.72 -9.65 6.26
N TYR A 150 12.19 -8.70 5.46
CA TYR A 150 13.41 -8.77 4.67
C TYR A 150 14.47 -7.83 5.22
N LEU A 151 15.67 -8.33 5.48
CA LEU A 151 16.75 -7.57 6.09
C LEU A 151 18.06 -7.73 5.33
N ASN A 152 18.81 -6.62 5.22
CA ASN A 152 20.25 -6.61 5.08
C ASN A 152 20.89 -6.25 6.45
N GLY A 153 22.22 -6.16 6.53
CA GLY A 153 22.92 -5.86 7.78
C GLY A 153 22.57 -4.51 8.41
N ASP A 154 22.43 -3.45 7.59
CA ASP A 154 22.12 -2.11 8.10
C ASP A 154 20.74 -2.04 8.75
N LEU A 155 19.74 -2.63 8.09
CA LEU A 155 18.37 -2.64 8.60
C LEU A 155 18.21 -3.61 9.79
N ALA A 156 18.94 -4.73 9.79
CA ALA A 156 19.00 -5.64 10.93
C ALA A 156 19.54 -4.93 12.18
N LYS A 157 20.61 -4.14 12.03
CA LYS A 157 21.17 -3.31 13.11
C LYS A 157 20.18 -2.23 13.56
N HIS A 158 19.50 -1.57 12.63
CA HIS A 158 18.45 -0.60 12.93
C HIS A 158 17.29 -1.20 13.74
N TYR A 159 16.96 -2.47 13.49
CA TYR A 159 15.90 -3.18 14.20
C TYR A 159 16.34 -3.94 15.44
N GLY A 160 17.65 -4.07 15.68
CA GLY A 160 18.16 -4.89 16.77
C GLY A 160 17.93 -6.40 16.57
N ILE A 161 17.92 -6.85 15.31
CA ILE A 161 17.75 -8.26 14.95
C ILE A 161 19.14 -8.86 14.66
N PRO A 162 19.64 -9.80 15.48
CA PRO A 162 20.97 -10.38 15.28
C PRO A 162 20.99 -11.42 14.16
N GLY A 163 22.19 -11.78 13.69
CA GLY A 163 22.40 -12.90 12.76
C GLY A 163 22.16 -12.56 11.28
N VAL A 164 22.07 -11.27 10.94
CA VAL A 164 21.99 -10.80 9.55
C VAL A 164 23.04 -9.72 9.34
N ASP A 165 24.01 -10.03 8.49
CA ASP A 165 25.14 -9.15 8.19
C ASP A 165 25.35 -8.97 6.68
N GLY A 166 26.05 -7.90 6.32
CA GLY A 166 26.41 -7.58 4.93
C GLY A 166 25.25 -7.06 4.08
N LEU A 167 25.54 -6.84 2.80
CA LEU A 167 24.62 -6.17 1.87
C LEU A 167 23.50 -7.08 1.32
N ALA A 168 23.63 -8.39 1.48
CA ALA A 168 22.68 -9.35 0.93
C ALA A 168 21.34 -9.34 1.68
N TRP A 169 20.25 -9.24 0.93
CA TRP A 169 18.89 -9.33 1.47
C TRP A 169 18.51 -10.76 1.82
N ARG A 170 17.88 -10.93 2.98
CA ARG A 170 17.41 -12.23 3.47
C ARG A 170 16.03 -12.09 4.06
N ARG A 171 15.16 -13.07 3.79
CA ARG A 171 13.91 -13.22 4.53
C ARG A 171 14.23 -13.77 5.92
N VAL A 172 13.72 -13.12 6.95
CA VAL A 172 13.91 -13.50 8.35
C VAL A 172 12.55 -13.80 8.96
N GLU A 173 12.42 -14.97 9.58
CA GLU A 173 11.20 -15.46 10.24
C GLU A 173 11.21 -15.16 11.75
N GLY A 174 10.06 -15.28 12.40
CA GLY A 174 9.93 -15.11 13.85
C GLY A 174 10.21 -13.68 14.31
N THR A 175 9.91 -12.69 13.46
CA THR A 175 10.29 -11.29 13.67
C THR A 175 9.33 -10.54 14.60
N ARG A 176 8.15 -11.10 14.92
CA ARG A 176 7.21 -10.52 15.89
C ARG A 176 7.82 -10.36 17.27
N LYS A 177 8.70 -11.29 17.69
CA LYS A 177 9.45 -11.17 18.95
C LYS A 177 10.37 -9.94 19.01
N HIS A 178 10.68 -9.36 17.85
CA HIS A 178 11.45 -8.13 17.69
C HIS A 178 10.57 -6.93 17.31
N GLY A 179 9.24 -7.02 17.49
CA GLY A 179 8.30 -5.97 17.10
C GLY A 179 8.28 -5.70 15.60
N ARG A 180 8.44 -6.72 14.77
CA ARG A 180 8.41 -6.59 13.30
C ARG A 180 7.39 -7.53 12.67
N GLY A 181 7.18 -7.32 11.37
CA GLY A 181 6.24 -8.07 10.54
C GLY A 181 5.01 -7.25 10.17
N GLY A 182 4.61 -7.33 8.91
CA GLY A 182 3.49 -6.56 8.38
C GLY A 182 3.82 -5.07 8.19
N ILE A 183 3.03 -4.42 7.33
CA ILE A 183 3.21 -3.05 6.87
C ILE A 183 3.14 -2.00 7.99
N LEU A 184 2.48 -2.34 9.11
CA LEU A 184 2.36 -1.46 10.28
C LEU A 184 3.71 -1.21 10.98
N THR A 185 4.67 -2.12 10.80
CA THR A 185 5.96 -2.08 11.51
C THR A 185 7.16 -1.79 10.60
N LEU A 186 6.94 -1.68 9.30
CA LEU A 186 7.97 -1.27 8.35
C LEU A 186 8.43 0.14 8.70
N ALA A 187 9.76 0.33 8.76
CA ALA A 187 10.29 1.64 9.12
C ALA A 187 9.93 2.71 8.10
N ALA A 188 9.77 2.37 6.81
CA ALA A 188 9.28 3.29 5.80
C ALA A 188 7.89 3.84 6.15
N THR A 189 6.95 2.96 6.50
CA THR A 189 5.59 3.34 6.95
C THR A 189 5.64 4.23 8.18
N LEU A 190 6.29 3.78 9.25
CA LEU A 190 6.33 4.51 10.52
C LEU A 190 6.99 5.88 10.37
N SER A 191 8.05 5.96 9.55
CA SER A 191 8.76 7.21 9.27
C SER A 191 7.90 8.17 8.46
N GLN A 192 7.23 7.69 7.41
CA GLN A 192 6.37 8.53 6.57
C GLN A 192 5.19 9.11 7.35
N GLN A 193 4.71 8.39 8.37
CA GLN A 193 3.61 8.83 9.24
C GLN A 193 4.10 9.48 10.55
N SER A 194 5.24 10.17 10.53
CA SER A 194 5.82 10.87 11.70
C SER A 194 6.35 12.25 11.31
N GLY A 195 6.52 13.13 12.29
CA GLY A 195 7.19 14.42 12.09
C GLY A 195 8.71 14.31 12.04
N ALA A 196 9.39 15.47 12.01
CA ALA A 196 10.84 15.56 11.90
C ALA A 196 11.59 15.07 13.14
N SER A 197 11.12 15.53 14.30
CA SER A 197 11.72 15.30 15.62
C SER A 197 10.72 14.66 16.59
N ARG A 198 9.63 14.08 16.07
CA ARG A 198 8.57 13.46 16.89
C ARG A 198 7.75 12.44 16.12
N THR A 199 7.11 11.54 16.86
CA THR A 199 6.02 10.73 16.32
C THR A 199 4.76 11.55 16.07
N SER A 200 3.79 10.93 15.39
CA SER A 200 2.48 11.53 15.17
C SER A 200 1.40 10.44 15.22
N PRO A 201 0.81 10.17 16.40
CA PRO A 201 -0.26 9.18 16.51
C PRO A 201 -1.46 9.56 15.63
N VAL A 202 -1.73 10.85 15.45
CA VAL A 202 -2.78 11.33 14.55
C VAL A 202 -2.51 10.93 13.10
N LEU A 203 -1.28 11.11 12.58
CA LEU A 203 -0.95 10.71 11.21
C LEU A 203 -0.96 9.19 11.04
N ARG A 204 -0.40 8.45 12.00
CA ARG A 204 -0.39 6.98 11.99
C ARG A 204 -1.80 6.41 12.01
N GLY A 205 -2.65 6.91 12.91
CA GLY A 205 -4.06 6.53 13.01
C GLY A 205 -4.84 6.89 11.74
N ASN A 206 -4.65 8.10 11.21
CA ASN A 206 -5.31 8.54 9.98
C ASN A 206 -4.92 7.65 8.79
N TRP A 207 -3.63 7.31 8.67
CA TRP A 207 -3.15 6.42 7.62
C TRP A 207 -3.81 5.04 7.71
N VAL A 208 -3.89 4.42 8.90
CA VAL A 208 -4.61 3.15 9.05
C VAL A 208 -6.09 3.30 8.65
N SER A 209 -6.79 4.32 9.16
CA SER A 209 -8.22 4.50 8.91
C SER A 209 -8.56 4.80 7.44
N GLU A 210 -7.84 5.71 6.78
CA GLU A 210 -8.15 6.10 5.40
C GLU A 210 -7.50 5.19 4.36
N VAL A 211 -6.21 4.85 4.55
CA VAL A 211 -5.44 4.10 3.55
C VAL A 211 -5.76 2.61 3.60
N LEU A 212 -5.81 2.03 4.80
CA LEU A 212 -6.03 0.59 4.98
C LEU A 212 -7.50 0.21 5.14
N LEU A 213 -8.31 1.03 5.82
CA LEU A 213 -9.73 0.71 6.08
C LEU A 213 -10.70 1.43 5.14
N GLY A 214 -10.23 2.40 4.35
CA GLY A 214 -11.06 3.13 3.39
C GLY A 214 -12.10 4.04 4.04
N GLU A 215 -11.92 4.40 5.31
CA GLU A 215 -12.77 5.38 5.98
C GLU A 215 -12.60 6.76 5.34
N LYS A 216 -13.68 7.54 5.33
CA LYS A 216 -13.62 8.96 4.99
C LYS A 216 -13.63 9.76 6.29
N LEU A 217 -12.50 10.36 6.65
CA LEU A 217 -12.42 11.26 7.79
C LEU A 217 -12.68 12.70 7.32
N PRO A 218 -13.39 13.52 8.10
CA PRO A 218 -13.60 14.90 7.74
C PRO A 218 -12.29 15.68 7.82
N LYS A 219 -12.15 16.71 6.98
CA LYS A 219 -10.96 17.57 7.01
C LYS A 219 -10.84 18.26 8.37
N PRO A 220 -9.61 18.42 8.91
CA PRO A 220 -9.41 19.19 10.13
C PRO A 220 -9.83 20.66 9.92
N PRO A 221 -10.30 21.35 10.98
CA PRO A 221 -10.60 22.79 10.93
C PRO A 221 -9.38 23.63 10.50
N LYS A 222 -9.61 24.77 9.84
CA LYS A 222 -8.52 25.63 9.28
C LYS A 222 -7.56 26.22 10.32
N ASN A 223 -7.95 26.30 11.60
CA ASN A 223 -7.19 26.97 12.67
C ASN A 223 -6.79 26.02 13.81
N VAL A 224 -6.49 24.76 13.49
CA VAL A 224 -6.01 23.80 14.49
C VAL A 224 -4.62 24.22 14.99
N PRO A 225 -4.41 24.42 16.30
CA PRO A 225 -3.09 24.72 16.86
C PRO A 225 -2.08 23.63 16.48
N GLN A 226 -0.88 24.05 16.09
CA GLN A 226 0.19 23.11 15.78
C GLN A 226 0.79 22.55 17.07
N LEU A 227 1.08 21.25 17.06
CA LEU A 227 1.88 20.63 18.10
C LEU A 227 3.35 21.05 17.95
N PRO A 228 4.14 21.11 19.05
CA PRO A 228 5.57 21.32 18.98
C PRO A 228 6.24 20.40 17.95
N GLU A 229 7.24 20.88 17.24
CA GLU A 229 7.93 20.09 16.21
C GLU A 229 8.83 19.01 16.80
N ASP A 230 9.32 19.24 18.02
CA ASP A 230 10.22 18.38 18.76
C ASP A 230 9.53 17.83 20.01
N GLU A 231 9.51 16.50 20.16
CA GLU A 231 8.89 15.89 21.34
C GLU A 231 9.68 16.16 22.63
N SER A 232 10.92 16.65 22.55
CA SER A 232 11.68 17.09 23.74
C SER A 232 11.28 18.48 24.26
N GLU A 233 10.58 19.29 23.46
CA GLU A 233 10.25 20.69 23.75
C GLU A 233 8.76 20.92 24.06
N THR A 234 8.17 20.03 24.85
CA THR A 234 6.71 19.93 25.03
C THR A 234 6.20 20.37 26.40
N ALA A 235 6.97 21.21 27.11
CA ALA A 235 6.66 21.66 28.47
C ALA A 235 6.32 20.52 29.45
N GLY A 236 7.03 19.38 29.31
CA GLY A 236 6.89 18.21 30.17
C GLY A 236 5.88 17.15 29.70
N LEU A 237 5.04 17.43 28.70
CA LEU A 237 4.00 16.51 28.23
C LEU A 237 4.47 15.56 27.13
N THR A 238 4.09 14.28 27.15
CA THR A 238 4.33 13.38 26.00
C THR A 238 3.52 13.80 24.78
N VAL A 239 3.89 13.32 23.58
CA VAL A 239 3.09 13.56 22.35
C VAL A 239 1.65 13.11 22.53
N ARG A 240 1.43 11.96 23.19
CA ARG A 240 0.09 11.49 23.56
C ARG A 240 -0.66 12.49 24.44
N GLN A 241 -0.06 12.95 25.53
CA GLN A 241 -0.70 13.92 26.43
C GLN A 241 -1.03 15.24 25.74
N LEU A 242 -0.19 15.68 24.79
CA LEU A 242 -0.48 16.84 23.96
C LEU A 242 -1.70 16.62 23.05
N VAL A 243 -1.80 15.45 22.43
CA VAL A 243 -2.95 15.09 21.58
C VAL A 243 -4.22 14.91 22.42
N GLU A 244 -4.16 14.29 23.59
CA GLU A 244 -5.29 14.18 24.52
C GLU A 244 -5.78 15.56 24.97
N LYS A 245 -4.86 16.47 25.31
CA LYS A 245 -5.19 17.87 25.62
C LYS A 245 -5.86 18.57 24.44
N HIS A 246 -5.39 18.30 23.21
CA HIS A 246 -5.99 18.85 21.99
C HIS A 246 -7.40 18.28 21.72
N ALA A 247 -7.56 16.97 21.88
CA ALA A 247 -8.80 16.24 21.64
C ALA A 247 -9.87 16.49 22.73
N ALA A 248 -9.52 17.18 23.82
CA ALA A 248 -10.48 17.59 24.86
C ALA A 248 -11.49 18.65 24.35
N ASP A 249 -11.20 19.37 23.27
CA ASP A 249 -12.21 20.20 22.59
C ASP A 249 -13.29 19.29 21.96
N PRO A 250 -14.58 19.46 22.30
CA PRO A 250 -15.66 18.63 21.77
C PRO A 250 -15.70 18.56 20.24
N ARG A 251 -15.25 19.60 19.54
CA ARG A 251 -15.20 19.65 18.07
C ARG A 251 -14.10 18.75 17.50
N CYS A 252 -12.98 18.61 18.20
CA CYS A 252 -11.88 17.74 17.81
C CYS A 252 -12.17 16.28 18.19
N ALA A 253 -12.78 16.05 19.36
CA ALA A 253 -13.08 14.72 19.89
C ALA A 253 -13.83 13.81 18.90
N VAL A 254 -14.72 14.36 18.07
CA VAL A 254 -15.54 13.62 17.10
C VAL A 254 -14.70 12.73 16.18
N CYS A 255 -13.55 13.22 15.74
CA CYS A 255 -12.66 12.49 14.84
C CYS A 255 -11.56 11.77 15.60
N HIS A 256 -10.99 12.44 16.61
CA HIS A 256 -9.90 11.91 17.42
C HIS A 256 -10.26 10.58 18.11
N GLN A 257 -11.51 10.40 18.57
CA GLN A 257 -11.98 9.11 19.13
C GLN A 257 -11.89 7.92 18.16
N ARG A 258 -11.81 8.17 16.85
CA ARG A 258 -11.67 7.13 15.80
C ARG A 258 -10.22 6.92 15.35
N ILE A 259 -9.37 7.92 15.56
CA ILE A 259 -8.02 8.00 14.98
C ILE A 259 -6.97 7.69 16.06
N ASP A 260 -7.06 8.41 17.17
CA ASP A 260 -5.99 8.45 18.17
C ASP A 260 -5.72 7.09 18.81
N PRO A 261 -6.74 6.26 19.19
CA PRO A 261 -6.45 4.97 19.78
C PRO A 261 -5.62 4.05 18.87
N ILE A 262 -5.88 4.10 17.56
CA ILE A 262 -5.10 3.36 16.55
C ILE A 262 -3.67 3.91 16.47
N GLY A 263 -3.53 5.24 16.51
CA GLY A 263 -2.23 5.91 16.53
C GLY A 263 -1.39 5.57 17.76
N TYR A 264 -1.98 5.65 18.96
CA TYR A 264 -1.33 5.35 20.23
C TYR A 264 -0.82 3.91 20.30
N SER A 265 -1.54 2.98 19.68
CA SER A 265 -1.12 1.58 19.57
C SER A 265 0.24 1.41 18.86
N LEU A 266 0.67 2.40 18.07
CA LEU A 266 1.94 2.42 17.35
C LEU A 266 3.02 3.29 18.01
N GLU A 267 2.76 3.93 19.15
CA GLU A 267 3.73 4.85 19.78
C GLU A 267 4.97 4.16 20.37
N GLY A 268 4.95 2.84 20.46
CA GLY A 268 6.12 1.99 20.77
C GLY A 268 7.21 2.02 19.69
N TYR A 269 7.00 2.77 18.60
CA TYR A 269 8.01 3.04 17.58
C TYR A 269 8.32 4.54 17.49
N ASP A 270 9.60 4.89 17.40
CA ASP A 270 10.05 6.28 17.22
C ASP A 270 9.76 6.81 15.80
N ALA A 271 10.18 8.05 15.54
CA ALA A 271 9.91 8.74 14.27
C ALA A 271 10.63 8.13 13.05
N ILE A 272 11.58 7.19 13.26
CA ILE A 272 12.26 6.43 12.21
C ILE A 272 11.98 4.92 12.29
N GLY A 273 10.96 4.55 13.06
CA GLY A 273 10.48 3.19 13.20
C GLY A 273 11.30 2.28 14.12
N ARG A 274 12.24 2.79 14.94
CA ARG A 274 12.91 1.96 15.98
C ARG A 274 11.97 1.69 17.14
N LEU A 275 12.08 0.52 17.76
CA LEU A 275 11.36 0.24 19.00
C LEU A 275 11.82 1.19 20.11
N ARG A 276 10.87 1.64 20.93
CA ARG A 276 11.10 2.52 22.08
C ARG A 276 10.12 2.24 23.20
N THR A 277 10.56 2.48 24.44
CA THR A 277 9.70 2.52 25.64
C THR A 277 9.68 3.91 26.28
N ARG A 278 10.57 4.80 25.82
CA ARG A 278 10.66 6.19 26.23
C ARG A 278 10.80 7.11 25.02
N ASP A 279 10.29 8.33 25.15
CA ASP A 279 10.44 9.37 24.12
C ASP A 279 11.81 10.07 24.20
N LEU A 280 12.07 11.03 23.31
CA LEU A 280 13.34 11.79 23.29
C LEU A 280 13.62 12.58 24.58
N ALA A 281 12.60 12.85 25.41
CA ALA A 281 12.74 13.49 26.73
C ALA A 281 12.83 12.46 27.88
N ASN A 282 13.05 11.18 27.57
CA ASN A 282 13.16 10.09 28.53
C ASN A 282 11.87 9.82 29.34
N ARG A 283 10.70 10.21 28.83
CA ARG A 283 9.39 9.93 29.48
C ARG A 283 8.85 8.60 29.01
N ALA A 284 8.18 7.87 29.89
CA ALA A 284 7.58 6.58 29.56
C ALA A 284 6.47 6.74 28.51
N ILE A 285 6.40 5.80 27.58
CA ILE A 285 5.37 5.74 26.54
C ILE A 285 4.29 4.75 26.97
N ASP A 286 3.03 5.16 26.78
CA ASP A 286 1.87 4.29 26.95
C ASP A 286 1.23 4.02 25.58
N THR A 287 1.23 2.75 25.18
CA THR A 287 0.64 2.26 23.93
C THR A 287 -0.76 1.67 24.12
N HIS A 288 -1.26 1.57 25.35
CA HIS A 288 -2.61 1.08 25.62
C HIS A 288 -3.64 2.14 25.25
N ALA A 289 -4.68 1.74 24.51
CA ALA A 289 -5.72 2.66 24.07
C ALA A 289 -7.10 2.01 24.06
N LYS A 290 -8.15 2.82 24.04
CA LYS A 290 -9.53 2.37 24.05
C LYS A 290 -10.30 2.98 22.88
N LEU A 291 -10.98 2.15 22.10
CA LEU A 291 -11.89 2.61 21.05
C LEU A 291 -13.21 3.13 21.64
N LYS A 292 -13.95 3.89 20.83
CA LYS A 292 -15.25 4.46 21.22
C LYS A 292 -16.28 3.40 21.65
N ASP A 293 -16.23 2.21 21.05
CA ASP A 293 -17.10 1.08 21.38
C ASP A 293 -16.66 0.33 22.66
N GLY A 294 -15.58 0.76 23.29
CA GLY A 294 -15.03 0.18 24.51
C GLY A 294 -13.96 -0.88 24.29
N THR A 295 -13.65 -1.25 23.05
CA THR A 295 -12.59 -2.22 22.73
C THR A 295 -11.22 -1.70 23.18
N GLU A 296 -10.52 -2.49 23.99
CA GLU A 296 -9.15 -2.18 24.45
C GLU A 296 -8.13 -2.64 23.40
N LEU A 297 -7.14 -1.79 23.14
CA LEU A 297 -6.00 -2.02 22.25
C LEU A 297 -4.73 -1.99 23.09
N ASP A 298 -4.10 -3.15 23.23
CA ASP A 298 -2.79 -3.27 23.85
C ASP A 298 -1.69 -3.19 22.78
N GLY A 299 -1.26 -1.96 22.48
CA GLY A 299 -0.20 -1.68 21.52
C GLY A 299 -0.44 -2.29 20.14
N LEU A 300 0.66 -2.65 19.47
CA LEU A 300 0.63 -3.19 18.11
C LEU A 300 -0.18 -4.50 18.02
N ASP A 301 -0.08 -5.38 19.01
CA ASP A 301 -0.75 -6.67 18.95
C ASP A 301 -2.28 -6.51 19.11
N GLY A 302 -2.72 -5.56 19.94
CA GLY A 302 -4.12 -5.14 19.99
C GLY A 302 -4.61 -4.61 18.64
N LEU A 303 -3.82 -3.75 17.99
CA LEU A 303 -4.14 -3.21 16.68
C LEU A 303 -4.19 -4.30 15.58
N ARG A 304 -3.23 -5.23 15.56
CA ARG A 304 -3.25 -6.37 14.63
C ARG A 304 -4.52 -7.18 14.80
N ARG A 305 -4.90 -7.54 16.02
CA ARG A 305 -6.14 -8.27 16.31
C ARG A 305 -7.37 -7.49 15.87
N LEU A 306 -7.43 -6.18 16.13
CA LEU A 306 -8.53 -5.33 15.64
C LEU A 306 -8.67 -5.42 14.12
N LEU A 307 -7.55 -5.32 13.39
CA LEU A 307 -7.53 -5.32 11.92
C LEU A 307 -7.81 -6.69 11.32
N THR A 308 -7.34 -7.78 11.92
CA THR A 308 -7.51 -9.15 11.39
C THR A 308 -8.79 -9.84 11.86
N ALA A 309 -9.39 -9.41 12.97
CA ALA A 309 -10.66 -9.95 13.46
C ALA A 309 -11.83 -9.01 13.11
N THR A 310 -11.87 -7.84 13.73
CA THR A 310 -13.07 -6.97 13.72
C THR A 310 -13.17 -6.12 12.45
N ARG A 311 -12.04 -5.65 11.92
CA ARG A 311 -11.98 -4.74 10.76
C ARG A 311 -11.50 -5.42 9.49
N ARG A 312 -11.42 -6.76 9.49
CA ARG A 312 -10.90 -7.58 8.38
C ARG A 312 -11.61 -7.28 7.07
N ASP A 313 -12.94 -7.26 7.07
CA ASP A 313 -13.73 -7.08 5.85
C ASP A 313 -13.53 -5.67 5.25
N ALA A 314 -13.37 -4.65 6.10
CA ALA A 314 -13.06 -3.30 5.67
C ALA A 314 -11.66 -3.23 5.02
N PHE A 315 -10.67 -3.88 5.65
CA PHE A 315 -9.32 -4.00 5.09
C PHE A 315 -9.30 -4.73 3.75
N VAL A 316 -9.93 -5.91 3.67
CA VAL A 316 -9.99 -6.72 2.45
C VAL A 316 -10.73 -5.96 1.34
N ARG A 317 -11.87 -5.34 1.64
CA ARG A 317 -12.61 -4.52 0.66
C ARG A 317 -11.77 -3.35 0.16
N GLN A 318 -11.06 -2.66 1.05
CA GLN A 318 -10.23 -1.53 0.66
C GLN A 318 -9.04 -1.97 -0.20
N PHE A 319 -8.39 -3.09 0.13
CA PHE A 319 -7.37 -3.70 -0.72
C PHE A 319 -7.93 -3.99 -2.13
N CYS A 320 -9.08 -4.67 -2.22
CA CYS A 320 -9.75 -4.96 -3.49
C CYS A 320 -10.04 -3.68 -4.28
N ARG A 321 -10.55 -2.63 -3.61
CA ARG A 321 -10.86 -1.34 -4.24
C ARG A 321 -9.61 -0.68 -4.83
N LYS A 322 -8.50 -0.68 -4.10
CA LYS A 322 -7.25 -0.06 -4.54
C LYS A 322 -6.60 -0.85 -5.67
N LEU A 323 -6.58 -2.18 -5.57
CA LEU A 323 -6.03 -3.04 -6.61
C LEU A 323 -6.86 -2.98 -7.89
N LEU A 324 -8.19 -3.00 -7.79
CA LEU A 324 -9.10 -2.87 -8.94
C LEU A 324 -8.90 -1.50 -9.62
N GLY A 325 -8.83 -0.42 -8.84
CA GLY A 325 -8.61 0.91 -9.41
C GLY A 325 -7.26 1.03 -10.13
N TYR A 326 -6.20 0.43 -9.57
CA TYR A 326 -4.89 0.34 -10.23
C TYR A 326 -4.96 -0.46 -11.54
N ALA A 327 -5.59 -1.64 -11.51
CA ALA A 327 -5.72 -2.52 -12.67
C ALA A 327 -6.50 -1.87 -13.82
N LEU A 328 -7.54 -1.09 -13.50
CA LEU A 328 -8.37 -0.39 -14.49
C LEU A 328 -7.82 0.99 -14.89
N GLY A 329 -6.78 1.49 -14.21
CA GLY A 329 -6.23 2.82 -14.44
C GLY A 329 -7.20 3.97 -14.10
N ARG A 330 -8.18 3.73 -13.23
CA ARG A 330 -9.20 4.72 -12.81
C ARG A 330 -9.67 4.48 -11.39
N GLY A 331 -10.30 5.48 -10.77
CA GLY A 331 -11.03 5.26 -9.52
C GLY A 331 -12.19 4.27 -9.70
N THR A 332 -12.49 3.50 -8.64
CA THR A 332 -13.67 2.64 -8.62
C THR A 332 -14.95 3.47 -8.60
N GLN A 333 -15.96 3.02 -9.32
CA GLN A 333 -17.27 3.64 -9.48
C GLN A 333 -18.34 2.81 -8.79
N LEU A 334 -19.56 3.36 -8.66
CA LEU A 334 -20.70 2.63 -8.09
C LEU A 334 -20.99 1.32 -8.82
N ALA A 335 -20.80 1.31 -10.15
CA ALA A 335 -20.96 0.11 -10.99
C ALA A 335 -19.96 -1.02 -10.67
N ASP A 336 -18.86 -0.72 -9.97
CA ASP A 336 -17.85 -1.71 -9.59
C ASP A 336 -18.20 -2.43 -8.27
N GLU A 337 -19.16 -1.94 -7.48
CA GLU A 337 -19.50 -2.53 -6.16
C GLU A 337 -19.90 -4.02 -6.23
N PRO A 338 -20.68 -4.50 -7.22
CA PRO A 338 -20.95 -5.93 -7.36
C PRO A 338 -19.69 -6.78 -7.61
N LEU A 339 -18.67 -6.23 -8.29
CA LEU A 339 -17.39 -6.91 -8.47
C LEU A 339 -16.60 -6.93 -7.16
N LEU A 340 -16.56 -5.82 -6.42
CA LEU A 340 -15.90 -5.76 -5.12
C LEU A 340 -16.52 -6.75 -4.12
N ASP A 341 -17.84 -6.89 -4.10
CA ASP A 341 -18.54 -7.88 -3.28
C ASP A 341 -18.13 -9.31 -3.63
N ARG A 342 -18.00 -9.63 -4.93
CA ARG A 342 -17.53 -10.94 -5.39
C ARG A 342 -16.08 -11.19 -5.00
N MET A 343 -15.20 -10.20 -5.19
CA MET A 343 -13.78 -10.30 -4.83
C MET A 343 -13.61 -10.61 -3.34
N VAL A 344 -14.33 -9.91 -2.46
CA VAL A 344 -14.27 -10.14 -1.00
C VAL A 344 -14.71 -11.57 -0.67
N LYS A 345 -15.85 -12.02 -1.18
CA LYS A 345 -16.35 -13.39 -0.96
C LYS A 345 -15.41 -14.46 -1.50
N ARG A 346 -14.82 -14.22 -2.69
CA ARG A 346 -13.85 -15.13 -3.30
C ARG A 346 -12.60 -15.25 -2.44
N LEU A 347 -12.07 -14.12 -1.97
CA LEU A 347 -10.91 -14.10 -1.09
C LEU A 347 -11.20 -14.86 0.21
N GLU A 348 -12.32 -14.60 0.86
CA GLU A 348 -12.72 -15.31 2.08
C GLU A 348 -12.77 -16.83 1.89
N ALA A 349 -13.38 -17.29 0.80
CA ALA A 349 -13.49 -18.72 0.48
C ALA A 349 -12.14 -19.40 0.14
N ASN A 350 -11.11 -18.62 -0.21
CA ASN A 350 -9.83 -19.14 -0.71
C ASN A 350 -8.63 -18.67 0.14
N GLY A 351 -8.83 -18.39 1.43
CA GLY A 351 -7.74 -18.05 2.36
C GLY A 351 -7.07 -16.70 2.10
N TYR A 352 -7.81 -15.77 1.47
CA TYR A 352 -7.42 -14.40 1.15
C TYR A 352 -6.17 -14.28 0.27
N ARG A 353 -5.96 -15.26 -0.62
CA ARG A 353 -4.80 -15.34 -1.52
C ARG A 353 -4.83 -14.22 -2.56
N ILE A 354 -3.71 -13.50 -2.72
CA ILE A 354 -3.63 -12.36 -3.66
C ILE A 354 -3.90 -12.77 -5.12
N GLY A 355 -3.52 -13.97 -5.52
CA GLY A 355 -3.77 -14.51 -6.85
C GLY A 355 -5.25 -14.63 -7.17
N GLU A 356 -6.11 -14.86 -6.17
CA GLU A 356 -7.56 -14.90 -6.35
C GLU A 356 -8.15 -13.50 -6.56
N ALA A 357 -7.64 -12.47 -5.87
CA ALA A 357 -8.03 -11.09 -6.16
C ALA A 357 -7.68 -10.69 -7.60
N VAL A 358 -6.46 -11.04 -8.04
CA VAL A 358 -6.01 -10.77 -9.41
C VAL A 358 -6.84 -11.54 -10.42
N ALA A 359 -7.12 -12.83 -10.18
CA ALA A 359 -7.95 -13.66 -11.05
C ALA A 359 -9.36 -13.08 -11.22
N GLU A 360 -10.01 -12.65 -10.13
CA GLU A 360 -11.33 -12.00 -10.18
C GLU A 360 -11.29 -10.71 -11.00
N ILE A 361 -10.26 -9.88 -10.84
CA ILE A 361 -10.11 -8.66 -11.63
C ILE A 361 -9.97 -9.00 -13.11
N VAL A 362 -9.03 -9.86 -13.50
CA VAL A 362 -8.69 -10.05 -14.92
C VAL A 362 -9.79 -10.78 -15.70
N THR A 363 -10.63 -11.55 -15.00
CA THR A 363 -11.78 -12.24 -15.60
C THR A 363 -13.06 -11.39 -15.59
N SER A 364 -13.05 -10.25 -14.89
CA SER A 364 -14.20 -9.37 -14.74
C SER A 364 -14.55 -8.62 -16.03
N GLN A 365 -15.83 -8.25 -16.13
CA GLN A 365 -16.33 -7.43 -17.23
C GLN A 365 -15.59 -6.08 -17.34
N PRO A 366 -15.38 -5.29 -16.26
CA PRO A 366 -14.65 -4.02 -16.36
C PRO A 366 -13.22 -4.15 -16.91
N PHE A 367 -12.56 -5.29 -16.69
CA PHE A 367 -11.21 -5.55 -17.18
C PHE A 367 -11.17 -6.14 -18.60
N ARG A 368 -12.26 -6.78 -19.05
CA ARG A 368 -12.35 -7.42 -20.36
C ARG A 368 -13.10 -6.59 -21.39
N GLU A 369 -13.78 -5.55 -20.95
CA GLU A 369 -14.57 -4.69 -21.81
C GLU A 369 -14.15 -3.23 -21.69
N ILE A 370 -14.51 -2.46 -22.72
CA ILE A 370 -14.45 -1.01 -22.74
C ILE A 370 -15.84 -0.46 -23.06
N ARG A 371 -16.13 0.76 -22.61
CA ARG A 371 -17.35 1.50 -22.94
C ARG A 371 -17.49 1.63 -24.47
N GLY A 372 -18.71 1.47 -24.98
CA GLY A 372 -19.00 1.70 -26.39
C GLY A 372 -18.70 3.14 -26.81
N ARG A 373 -18.38 3.33 -28.10
CA ARG A 373 -17.93 4.60 -28.64
C ARG A 373 -18.98 5.71 -28.50
N ASP A 374 -20.25 5.36 -28.56
CA ASP A 374 -21.33 6.33 -28.70
C ASP A 374 -21.99 6.66 -27.35
N VAL A 375 -21.39 6.25 -26.23
CA VAL A 375 -21.90 6.62 -24.91
C VAL A 375 -21.56 8.08 -24.59
N PRO A 376 -22.52 8.93 -24.19
CA PRO A 376 -22.27 10.32 -23.87
C PRO A 376 -21.15 10.51 -22.84
N SER A 377 -20.26 11.47 -23.06
CA SER A 377 -19.33 11.92 -22.04
C SER A 377 -20.12 12.61 -20.93
N ASP A 378 -19.95 12.17 -19.68
CA ASP A 378 -20.44 12.89 -18.51
C ASP A 378 -19.52 14.11 -18.30
N ASN A 379 -19.65 15.12 -19.15
CA ASN A 379 -18.99 16.42 -19.01
C ASN A 379 -19.94 17.44 -18.40
#